data_AF-A0A662QWJ7-F1
#
_entry.id   AF-A0A662QWJ7-F1
#
_cell.length_a   1.000
_cell.length_b   1.000
_cell.length_c   1.000
_cell.angle_alpha   90.00
_cell.angle_beta   90.00
_cell.angle_gamma   90.00
#
_symmetry.space_group_name_H-M   'P 1'
#
loop_
_entity.id
_entity.type
_entity.pdbx_description
1 polymer ?
#
loop_
_entity_poly.entity_id
_entity_poly.type
_entity_poly.pdbx_seq_one_letter_code
_entity_poly.pdbx_strand_id
1 'polypeptide(L)' 'MKRKYELFLDDIVENVDRIQRFVSGMSFDDFKDDEKTVYAVSRSLEIIGESVSQIPDEVRDKYDDIPWRDIEYLCGT' A
#
# COMPACT_ATOMS: atom_id res chain seq x y z
N MET A 1 21.78 -6.84 5.34
CA MET A 1 21.19 -6.56 6.67
C MET A 1 19.68 -6.70 6.49
N LYS A 2 19.02 -7.71 7.10
CA LYS A 2 17.57 -7.86 6.96
C LYS A 2 16.89 -6.62 7.55
N ARG A 3 16.05 -5.95 6.77
CA ARG A 3 15.22 -4.85 7.26
C ARG A 3 14.30 -5.43 8.33
N LYS A 4 14.15 -4.74 9.45
CA LYS A 4 13.16 -5.06 10.49
C LYS A 4 11.77 -4.97 9.86
N TYR A 5 10.90 -5.95 10.09
CA TYR A 5 9.60 -6.00 9.41
C TYR A 5 8.70 -4.82 9.80
N GLU A 6 8.97 -4.22 10.96
CA GLU A 6 8.38 -2.98 11.45
C GLU A 6 8.54 -1.83 10.44
N LEU A 7 9.65 -1.79 9.69
CA LEU A 7 9.86 -0.76 8.67
C LEU A 7 8.97 -0.96 7.43
N PHE A 8 8.51 -2.19 7.15
CA PHE A 8 7.52 -2.44 6.10
C PHE A 8 6.12 -2.02 6.55
N LEU A 9 5.81 -2.15 7.84
CA LEU A 9 4.58 -1.60 8.41
C LEU A 9 4.57 -0.07 8.31
N ASP A 10 5.69 0.58 8.61
CA ASP A 10 5.84 2.02 8.44
C ASP A 10 5.66 2.44 6.97
N ASP A 11 6.26 1.71 6.02
CA ASP A 11 6.10 1.97 4.58
C ASP A 11 4.62 1.86 4.16
N ILE A 12 3.88 0.86 4.68
CA ILE A 12 2.44 0.71 4.41
C ILE A 12 1.67 1.93 4.91
N VAL A 13 1.87 2.31 6.18
CA VAL A 13 1.16 3.45 6.80
C VAL A 13 1.47 4.75 6.07
N GLU A 14 2.74 4.98 5.72
CA GLU A 14 3.15 6.18 4.99
C GLU A 14 2.51 6.25 3.60
N ASN A 15 2.44 5.14 2.86
CA ASN A 15 1.84 5.13 1.52
C ASN A 15 0.31 5.25 1.58
N VAL A 16 -0.35 4.73 2.61
CA VAL A 16 -1.78 4.99 2.84
C VAL A 16 -2.03 6.48 3.08
N ASP A 17 -1.25 7.13 3.93
CA ASP A 17 -1.36 8.58 4.18
C ASP A 17 -1.07 9.40 2.91
N ARG A 18 -0.08 9.00 2.10
CA ARG A 18 0.17 9.62 0.79
C ARG A 18 -1.02 9.51 -0.15
N ILE A 19 -1.63 8.33 -0.29
CA ILE A 19 -2.82 8.13 -1.12
C ILE A 19 -3.94 9.07 -0.66
N GLN A 20 -4.22 9.11 0.64
CA GLN A 20 -5.25 9.98 1.22
C GLN A 20 -4.98 11.46 0.92
N ARG A 21 -3.72 11.90 1.00
CA ARG A 21 -3.33 13.29 0.66
C ARG A 21 -3.45 13.59 -0.82
N PHE A 22 -3.06 12.66 -1.69
CA PHE A 22 -3.11 12.84 -3.14
C PHE A 22 -4.55 13.02 -3.63
N VAL A 23 -5.49 12.23 -3.12
CA VAL A 23 -6.89 12.28 -3.55
C VAL A 23 -7.76 13.25 -2.75
N SER A 24 -7.17 13.95 -1.76
CA SER A 24 -7.92 14.84 -0.86
C SER A 24 -8.58 15.98 -1.62
N GLY A 25 -9.90 16.08 -1.51
CA GLY A 25 -10.69 17.10 -2.19
C GLY A 25 -10.90 16.87 -3.69
N MET A 26 -10.46 15.74 -4.24
CA MET A 26 -10.71 15.36 -5.62
C MET A 26 -12.02 14.59 -5.75
N SER A 27 -12.79 14.88 -6.79
CA SER A 27 -13.83 13.96 -7.23
C SER A 27 -13.22 12.76 -7.96
N PHE A 28 -14.02 11.73 -8.23
CA PHE A 28 -13.56 10.60 -9.03
C PHE A 28 -13.19 11.02 -10.47
N ASP A 29 -13.95 11.94 -11.07
CA ASP A 29 -13.66 12.45 -12.42
C ASP A 29 -12.35 13.25 -12.42
N ASP A 30 -12.12 14.10 -11.41
CA ASP A 30 -10.84 14.82 -11.26
C ASP A 30 -9.66 13.86 -11.11
N PHE A 31 -9.82 12.81 -10.30
CA PHE A 31 -8.79 11.79 -10.11
C PHE A 31 -8.47 11.05 -11.40
N LYS A 32 -9.52 10.62 -12.11
CA LYS A 32 -9.40 9.86 -13.36
C LYS A 32 -8.71 10.66 -14.46
N ASP A 33 -8.95 11.97 -14.52
CA ASP A 33 -8.39 12.85 -15.56
C ASP A 33 -7.01 13.42 -15.18
N ASP A 34 -6.57 13.30 -13.92
CA ASP A 34 -5.22 13.66 -13.47
C ASP A 34 -4.27 12.46 -13.50
N GLU A 35 -3.66 12.24 -14.66
CA GLU A 35 -2.68 11.16 -14.90
C GLU A 35 -1.58 11.10 -13.83
N LYS A 36 -1.07 12.26 -13.38
CA LYS A 36 -0.01 12.30 -12.36
C LYS A 36 -0.49 11.71 -11.04
N THR A 37 -1.70 12.04 -10.63
CA THR A 37 -2.27 11.54 -9.37
C THR A 37 -2.61 10.06 -9.49
N VAL A 38 -3.10 9.60 -10.64
CA VAL A 38 -3.29 8.16 -10.91
C VAL A 38 -1.97 7.40 -10.74
N TYR A 39 -0.87 7.86 -11.36
CA TYR A 39 0.43 7.20 -11.20
C TYR A 39 0.95 7.24 -9.76
N ALA A 40 0.75 8.35 -9.04
CA ALA A 40 1.18 8.47 -7.65
C ALA A 40 0.42 7.50 -6.72
N VAL A 41 -0.89 7.34 -6.92
CA VAL A 41 -1.73 6.39 -6.19
C VAL A 41 -1.33 4.95 -6.54
N SER A 42 -1.22 4.61 -7.83
CA SER A 42 -0.80 3.28 -8.27
C SER A 42 0.56 2.89 -7.69
N ARG A 43 1.54 3.80 -7.73
CA ARG A 43 2.86 3.54 -7.14
C ARG A 43 2.82 3.31 -5.64
N SER A 44 1.95 4.03 -4.94
CA SER A 44 1.76 3.85 -3.49
C SER A 44 1.16 2.47 -3.18
N LEU A 45 0.20 2.01 -3.99
CA LEU A 45 -0.40 0.68 -3.87
C LEU A 45 0.60 -0.45 -4.17
N GLU A 46 1.46 -0.29 -5.18
CA GLU A 46 2.55 -1.24 -5.46
C GLU A 46 3.50 -1.39 -4.26
N ILE A 47 3.93 -0.28 -3.66
CA ILE A 47 4.82 -0.29 -2.50
C ILE A 47 4.15 -0.97 -1.30
N ILE A 48 2.85 -0.75 -1.10
CA ILE A 48 2.07 -1.43 -0.05
C ILE A 48 2.09 -2.95 -0.26
N GLY A 49 1.79 -3.43 -1.48
CA GLY A 49 1.81 -4.86 -1.81
C GLY A 49 3.19 -5.48 -1.62
N GLU A 50 4.23 -4.81 -2.13
CA GLU A 50 5.63 -5.25 -1.95
C GLU A 50 5.99 -5.32 -0.46
N SER A 51 5.60 -4.32 0.33
CA SER A 51 5.87 -4.28 1.77
C SER A 51 5.22 -5.45 2.51
N VAL A 52 3.98 -5.80 2.17
CA VAL A 52 3.29 -6.97 2.75
C VAL A 52 4.02 -8.28 2.43
N SER A 53 4.53 -8.44 1.20
CA SER A 53 5.29 -9.65 0.81
C SER A 53 6.57 -9.86 1.65
N GLN A 54 7.11 -8.80 2.24
CA GLN A 54 8.31 -8.84 3.06
C GLN A 54 8.03 -9.10 4.55
N ILE A 55 6.76 -9.09 4.97
CA ILE A 55 6.37 -9.39 6.36
C ILE A 55 6.43 -10.91 6.57
N PRO A 56 7.11 -11.40 7.63
CA PRO A 56 7.19 -12.82 7.94
C PRO A 56 5.80 -13.46 8.12
N ASP A 57 5.65 -14.71 7.67
CA ASP A 57 4.40 -15.47 7.83
C ASP A 57 3.96 -15.56 9.30
N GLU A 58 4.90 -15.75 10.24
CA GLU A 58 4.59 -15.76 11.68
C GLU A 58 3.85 -14.49 12.16
N VAL A 59 4.16 -13.34 11.56
CA VAL A 59 3.47 -12.08 11.88
C VAL A 59 2.10 -12.05 11.19
N ARG A 60 2.02 -12.45 9.92
CA ARG A 60 0.77 -12.47 9.16
C ARG A 60 -0.25 -13.45 9.76
N ASP A 61 0.20 -14.63 10.16
CA ASP A 61 -0.60 -15.67 10.82
C ASP A 61 -1.07 -15.24 12.22
N LYS A 62 -0.29 -14.40 12.91
CA LYS A 62 -0.67 -13.86 14.22
C LYS A 62 -1.80 -12.81 14.12
N TYR A 63 -1.91 -12.12 12.99
CA TYR A 63 -2.91 -11.10 12.71
C TYR A 63 -3.75 -11.51 11.50
N ASP A 64 -4.40 -12.67 11.59
CA ASP A 64 -5.14 -13.30 10.49
C ASP A 64 -6.47 -12.61 10.14
N ASP A 65 -6.90 -11.63 10.96
CA ASP A 65 -8.03 -10.74 10.71
C ASP A 65 -7.73 -9.70 9.61
N ILE A 66 -6.45 -9.45 9.35
CA ILE A 66 -6.00 -8.59 8.25
C ILE A 66 -5.95 -9.43 6.96
N PRO A 67 -6.56 -8.95 5.85
CA PRO A 67 -6.58 -9.68 4.59
C PRO A 67 -5.23 -9.56 3.84
N TRP A 68 -4.15 -10.09 4.43
CA TRP A 68 -2.78 -9.93 3.91
C TRP A 68 -2.64 -10.32 2.44
N ARG A 69 -3.27 -11.41 2.02
CA ARG A 69 -3.22 -11.86 0.62
C ARG A 69 -3.87 -10.85 -0.32
N ASP A 70 -5.00 -10.29 0.05
CA ASP A 70 -5.69 -9.32 -0.81
C ASP A 70 -4.87 -8.02 -0.94
N ILE A 71 -4.17 -7.64 0.14
CA ILE A 71 -3.27 -6.47 0.15
C ILE A 71 -2.01 -6.73 -0.70
N GLU A 72 -1.44 -7.93 -0.62
CA GLU A 72 -0.27 -8.33 -1.41
C GLU A 72 -0.56 -8.27 -2.92
N TYR A 73 -1.77 -8.64 -3.34
CA TYR A 73 -2.17 -8.69 -4.76
C TYR A 73 -2.87 -7.42 -5.28
N LEU A 74 -2.76 -6.27 -4.58
CA LEU A 74 -3.44 -5.02 -4.96
C LEU A 74 -3.16 -4.57 -6.41
N CYS A 75 -2.00 -4.91 -6.97
CA CYS A 75 -1.61 -4.51 -8.33
C CYS A 75 -1.29 -5.68 -9.28
N GLY A 76 -1.65 -6.92 -8.92
CA GLY A 76 -1.53 -8.09 -9.80
C GLY A 76 -0.11 -8.50 -10.18
N THR A 77 0.88 -8.30 -9.31
CA THR A 77 2.21 -8.93 -9.43
C THR A 77 2.19 -10.38 -8.98
#